data_AF-K7GF81-F1
#
_entry.id   AF-K7GF81-F1
#
_cell.length_a   1.000
_cell.length_b   1.000
_cell.length_c   1.000
_cell.angle_alpha   90.00
_cell.angle_beta   90.00
_cell.angle_gamma   90.00
#
_symmetry.space_group_name_H-M   'P 1'
#
loop_
_entity.id
_entity.type
_entity.pdbx_description
1 polymer ?
#
loop_
_entity_poly.entity_id
_entity_poly.type
_entity_poly.pdbx_seq_one_letter_code
_entity_poly.pdbx_strand_id
1 'polypeptide(L)'
;MKLLTHNMLTSHVRGVRPGGGFPLRIQATEVKVSNVDFNQEFVARMIPKVEWGALVEAAESLGHLSDLPPQLPPEYENNEDFLKKVHHVLLEVEVMEGVLKCPDSGREFPITKGIPNMLLSEEET
;
A
#
# COMPACT_ATOMS: atom_id res chain seq x y z
N MET A 1 7.15 -6.60 -0.25
CA MET A 1 6.61 -5.40 0.40
C MET A 1 5.12 -5.53 0.52
N LYS A 2 4.59 -5.57 1.75
CA LYS A 2 3.14 -5.63 2.02
C LYS A 2 2.47 -4.30 1.66
N LEU A 3 1.19 -4.32 1.28
CA LEU A 3 0.44 -3.09 0.99
C LEU A 3 0.28 -2.18 2.22
N LEU A 4 0.30 -2.74 3.43
CA LEU A 4 0.40 -1.94 4.65
C LEU A 4 1.61 -1.00 4.63
N THR A 5 2.77 -1.50 4.19
CA THR A 5 4.00 -0.71 4.12
C THR A 5 3.87 0.39 3.07
N HIS A 6 3.34 0.06 1.89
CA HIS A 6 3.08 1.03 0.83
C HIS A 6 2.24 2.22 1.32
N ASN A 7 1.19 1.94 2.09
CA ASN A 7 0.28 2.96 2.61
C ASN A 7 0.92 3.91 3.63
N MET A 8 2.12 3.58 4.14
CA MET A 8 2.90 4.42 5.05
C MET A 8 4.05 5.16 4.34
N LEU A 9 4.28 4.90 3.05
CA LEU A 9 5.39 5.49 2.29
C LEU A 9 4.94 6.74 1.54
N THR A 10 5.69 7.83 1.71
CA THR A 10 5.49 9.10 1.00
C THR A 10 6.81 9.54 0.39
N SER A 11 6.75 10.10 -0.82
CA SER A 11 7.92 10.75 -1.43
C SER A 11 8.21 12.09 -0.76
N HIS A 12 9.48 12.29 -0.40
CA HIS A 12 9.99 13.56 0.13
C HIS A 12 11.04 14.18 -0.79
N VAL A 13 11.02 13.84 -2.08
CA VAL A 13 11.91 14.46 -3.09
C VAL A 13 11.75 15.97 -3.04
N ARG A 14 12.87 16.68 -3.07
CA ARG A 14 12.90 18.14 -3.08
C ARG A 14 11.98 18.72 -4.16
N GLY A 15 11.15 19.67 -3.76
CA GLY A 15 10.22 20.36 -4.65
C GLY A 15 8.84 19.69 -4.81
N VAL A 16 8.63 18.52 -4.20
CA VAL A 16 7.28 17.92 -4.12
C VAL A 16 6.36 18.81 -3.30
N ARG A 17 5.16 19.06 -3.83
CA ARG A 17 4.14 19.88 -3.16
C ARG A 17 3.65 19.20 -1.88
N PRO A 18 3.17 19.93 -0.86
CA PRO A 18 2.54 19.33 0.31
C PRO A 18 1.40 18.37 -0.10
N GLY A 19 1.52 17.10 0.31
CA GLY A 19 0.58 16.04 -0.09
C GLY A 19 0.78 15.46 -1.50
N GLY A 20 1.65 16.03 -2.34
CA GLY A 20 1.96 15.52 -3.67
C GLY A 20 2.86 14.28 -3.68
N GLY A 21 3.42 13.89 -2.53
CA GLY A 21 4.27 12.70 -2.41
C GLY A 21 3.52 11.39 -2.23
N PHE A 22 2.19 11.43 -2.10
CA PHE A 22 1.34 10.31 -1.71
C PHE A 22 0.02 10.28 -2.51
N PRO A 23 -0.53 9.09 -2.83
CA PRO A 23 0.10 7.78 -2.72
C PRO A 23 1.14 7.55 -3.82
N LEU A 24 2.15 6.72 -3.53
CA LEU A 24 3.11 6.30 -4.56
C LEU A 24 2.45 5.31 -5.51
N ARG A 25 2.58 5.50 -6.83
CA ARG A 25 1.99 4.57 -7.80
C ARG A 25 2.82 3.29 -7.87
N ILE A 26 2.17 2.14 -7.70
CA ILE A 26 2.85 0.84 -7.77
C ILE A 26 2.91 0.37 -9.22
N GLN A 27 4.09 -0.04 -9.67
CA GLN A 27 4.28 -0.79 -10.90
C GLN A 27 5.02 -2.07 -10.55
N ALA A 28 4.27 -3.12 -10.22
CA ALA A 28 4.82 -4.40 -9.82
C ALA A 28 5.17 -5.26 -11.04
N THR A 29 6.33 -5.89 -11.02
CA THR A 29 6.73 -6.93 -11.98
C THR A 29 6.58 -8.32 -11.39
N GLU A 30 6.69 -8.46 -10.07
CA GLU A 30 6.47 -9.71 -9.36
C GLU A 30 5.65 -9.46 -8.09
N VAL A 31 4.54 -10.18 -7.94
CA VAL A 31 3.67 -10.16 -6.77
C VAL A 31 3.58 -11.57 -6.22
N LYS A 32 3.63 -11.68 -4.89
CA LYS A 32 3.51 -12.93 -4.16
C LYS A 32 2.41 -12.78 -3.12
N VAL A 33 1.58 -13.83 -3.00
CA VAL A 33 0.63 -13.96 -1.89
C VAL A 33 1.29 -14.83 -0.81
N SER A 34 1.43 -14.28 0.39
CA SER A 34 1.96 -14.99 1.56
C SER A 34 0.86 -15.26 2.57
N ASN A 35 0.85 -16.46 3.15
CA ASN A 35 -0.12 -16.80 4.20
C ASN A 35 0.28 -16.10 5.50
N VAL A 36 -0.63 -15.35 6.11
CA VAL A 36 -0.45 -14.69 7.40
C VAL A 36 -1.64 -15.03 8.27
N ASP A 37 -1.41 -15.42 9.52
CA ASP A 37 -2.50 -15.74 10.44
C ASP A 37 -3.44 -14.53 10.62
N PHE A 38 -4.73 -14.77 10.41
CA PHE A 38 -5.75 -13.73 10.54
C PHE A 38 -5.88 -13.29 12.00
N ASN A 39 -5.78 -11.98 12.22
CA ASN A 39 -6.04 -11.35 13.51
C ASN A 39 -7.04 -10.20 13.34
N GLN A 40 -8.30 -10.48 13.69
CA GLN A 40 -9.41 -9.53 13.54
C GLN A 40 -9.14 -8.21 14.27
N GLU A 41 -8.65 -8.26 15.51
CA GLU A 41 -8.41 -7.09 16.33
C GLU A 41 -7.29 -6.21 15.75
N PHE A 42 -6.24 -6.83 15.20
CA PHE A 42 -5.19 -6.10 14.51
C PHE A 42 -5.73 -5.36 13.29
N VAL A 43 -6.48 -6.04 12.42
CA VAL A 43 -7.00 -5.45 11.18
C VAL A 43 -7.95 -4.30 11.50
N ALA A 44 -8.89 -4.51 12.43
CA ALA A 44 -9.84 -3.49 12.85
C ALA A 44 -9.14 -2.22 13.39
N ARG A 45 -8.07 -2.38 14.18
CA ARG A 45 -7.27 -1.24 14.70
C ARG A 45 -6.39 -0.56 13.66
N MET A 46 -6.04 -1.26 12.58
CA MET A 46 -5.20 -0.73 11.51
C MET A 46 -5.98 0.07 10.48
N ILE A 47 -7.22 -0.31 10.19
CA ILE A 47 -8.08 0.36 9.20
C ILE A 47 -8.14 1.89 9.41
N PRO A 48 -8.34 2.44 10.62
CA PRO A 48 -8.36 3.90 10.84
C PRO A 48 -7.05 4.63 10.54
N LYS A 49 -5.93 3.90 10.51
CA LYS A 49 -4.58 4.46 10.28
C LYS A 49 -4.16 4.37 8.81
N VAL A 50 -4.93 3.64 8.01
CA VAL A 50 -4.66 3.39 6.61
C VAL A 50 -5.46 4.41 5.81
N GLU A 51 -4.82 5.02 4.82
CA GLU A 51 -5.54 5.79 3.81
C GLU A 51 -6.24 4.79 2.88
N TRP A 52 -7.56 4.68 3.02
CA TRP A 52 -8.38 3.66 2.37
C TRP A 52 -8.37 3.78 0.85
N GLY A 53 -8.39 5.01 0.32
CA GLY A 53 -8.37 5.24 -1.13
C GLY A 53 -7.11 4.68 -1.78
N ALA A 54 -5.95 4.97 -1.18
CA ALA A 54 -4.65 4.49 -1.62
C ALA A 54 -4.51 2.97 -1.51
N LEU A 55 -5.11 2.34 -0.48
CA LEU A 55 -5.12 0.89 -0.37
C LEU A 55 -5.93 0.25 -1.50
N VAL A 56 -7.13 0.78 -1.76
CA VAL A 56 -8.02 0.30 -2.84
C VAL A 56 -7.35 0.48 -4.21
N GLU A 57 -6.78 1.65 -4.48
CA GLU A 57 -6.05 1.92 -5.74
C GLU A 57 -4.85 0.98 -5.89
N ALA A 58 -4.06 0.78 -4.83
CA ALA A 58 -2.93 -0.14 -4.85
C ALA A 58 -3.39 -1.58 -5.12
N ALA A 59 -4.42 -2.04 -4.43
CA ALA A 59 -4.95 -3.40 -4.58
C ALA A 59 -5.54 -3.64 -5.98
N GLU A 60 -6.26 -2.66 -6.52
CA GLU A 60 -6.79 -2.68 -7.89
C GLU A 60 -5.66 -2.75 -8.93
N SER A 61 -4.62 -1.92 -8.77
CA SER A 61 -3.47 -1.90 -9.68
C SER A 61 -2.71 -3.24 -9.75
N LEU A 62 -2.77 -4.02 -8.66
CA LEU A 62 -2.15 -5.35 -8.57
C LEU A 62 -3.11 -6.48 -8.96
N GLY A 63 -4.38 -6.20 -9.24
CA GLY A 63 -5.40 -7.23 -9.53
C GLY A 63 -5.82 -8.05 -8.30
N HIS A 64 -5.54 -7.54 -7.09
CA HIS A 64 -5.81 -8.20 -5.81
C HIS A 64 -6.81 -7.43 -4.93
N LEU A 65 -7.76 -6.71 -5.55
CA LEU A 65 -8.74 -5.89 -4.82
C LEU A 65 -9.63 -6.68 -3.85
N SER A 66 -9.81 -7.99 -4.06
CA SER A 66 -10.62 -8.87 -3.19
C SER A 66 -12.03 -8.36 -2.90
N ASP A 67 -12.65 -7.71 -3.89
CA ASP A 67 -13.97 -7.07 -3.79
C ASP A 67 -14.08 -6.07 -2.63
N LEU A 68 -12.99 -5.39 -2.29
CA LEU A 68 -13.04 -4.29 -1.33
C LEU A 68 -13.88 -3.14 -1.91
N PRO A 69 -14.82 -2.58 -1.12
CA PRO A 69 -15.63 -1.46 -1.56
C PRO A 69 -14.77 -0.18 -1.70
N PRO A 70 -15.15 0.73 -2.61
CA PRO A 70 -14.44 1.98 -2.81
C PRO A 70 -14.48 2.90 -1.58
N GLN A 71 -15.46 2.72 -0.70
CA GLN A 71 -15.59 3.43 0.57
C GLN A 71 -15.65 2.43 1.72
N LEU A 72 -15.04 2.81 2.84
CA LEU A 72 -15.07 2.00 4.05
C LEU A 72 -16.51 1.88 4.56
N PRO A 73 -17.05 0.66 4.72
CA PRO A 73 -18.40 0.47 5.22
C PRO A 73 -18.52 0.89 6.69
N PRO A 74 -19.68 1.41 7.13
CA PRO A 74 -19.92 1.67 8.55
C PRO A 74 -19.90 0.36 9.34
N GLU A 75 -19.49 0.43 10.61
CA GLU A 75 -19.51 -0.71 11.55
C GLU A 75 -18.72 -1.95 11.09
N TYR A 76 -17.64 -1.74 10.32
CA TYR A 76 -16.80 -2.80 9.78
C TYR A 76 -16.14 -3.70 10.84
N GLU A 77 -16.00 -3.23 12.08
CA GLU A 77 -15.27 -3.90 13.17
C GLU A 77 -15.85 -5.28 13.52
N ASN A 78 -17.15 -5.47 13.33
CA ASN A 78 -17.86 -6.72 13.61
C ASN A 78 -18.06 -7.60 12.38
N ASN A 79 -17.64 -7.13 11.19
CA ASN A 79 -17.80 -7.86 9.94
C ASN A 79 -16.53 -8.68 9.65
N GLU A 80 -16.48 -9.91 10.17
CA GLU A 80 -15.32 -10.80 10.03
C GLU A 80 -14.96 -11.09 8.57
N ASP A 81 -15.95 -11.30 7.70
CA ASP A 81 -15.72 -11.57 6.28
C ASP A 81 -15.08 -10.37 5.56
N PHE A 82 -15.53 -9.16 5.89
CA PHE A 82 -14.89 -7.94 5.41
C PHE A 82 -13.46 -7.80 5.95
N LEU A 83 -13.24 -8.04 7.24
CA LEU A 83 -11.91 -7.94 7.85
C LEU A 83 -10.94 -8.98 7.28
N LYS A 84 -11.41 -10.17 6.90
CA LYS A 84 -10.61 -11.17 6.16
C LYS A 84 -10.21 -10.69 4.78
N LYS A 85 -11.11 -10.02 4.05
CA LYS A 85 -10.77 -9.40 2.76
C LYS A 85 -9.71 -8.30 2.92
N VAL A 86 -9.87 -7.44 3.93
CA VAL A 86 -8.87 -6.41 4.23
C VAL A 86 -7.54 -7.03 4.64
N HIS A 87 -7.55 -8.04 5.50
CA HIS A 87 -6.35 -8.79 5.90
C HIS A 87 -5.57 -9.30 4.69
N HIS A 88 -6.26 -9.95 3.75
CA HIS A 88 -5.64 -10.46 2.53
C HIS A 88 -4.89 -9.37 1.78
N VAL A 89 -5.57 -8.27 1.47
CA VAL A 89 -4.99 -7.16 0.72
C VAL A 89 -3.86 -6.48 1.50
N LEU A 90 -4.09 -6.20 2.78
CA LEU A 90 -3.19 -5.41 3.62
C LEU A 90 -1.90 -6.17 3.96
N LEU A 91 -1.99 -7.48 4.23
CA LEU A 91 -0.92 -8.28 4.82
C LEU A 91 -0.46 -9.45 3.96
N GLU A 92 -1.31 -10.07 3.15
CA GLU A 92 -0.95 -11.28 2.39
C GLU A 92 -0.40 -10.93 1.01
N VAL A 93 -0.86 -9.83 0.39
CA VAL A 93 -0.36 -9.36 -0.90
C VAL A 93 0.96 -8.63 -0.73
N GLU A 94 2.01 -9.18 -1.35
CA GLU A 94 3.37 -8.64 -1.30
C GLU A 94 3.94 -8.38 -2.69
N VAL A 95 4.41 -7.17 -2.94
CA VAL A 95 5.20 -6.84 -4.13
C VAL A 95 6.64 -7.28 -3.90
N MET A 96 7.15 -8.21 -4.71
CA MET A 96 8.52 -8.73 -4.62
C MET A 96 9.49 -7.91 -5.46
N GLU A 97 9.11 -7.59 -6.70
CA GLU A 97 9.90 -6.78 -7.62
C GLU A 97 8.98 -5.73 -8.26
N GLY A 98 9.49 -4.52 -8.47
CA GLY A 98 8.73 -3.44 -9.11
C GLY A 98 9.30 -2.06 -8.79
N VAL A 99 8.51 -1.02 -9.02
CA VAL A 99 8.85 0.36 -8.66
C VAL A 99 7.67 1.09 -8.02
N LEU A 100 7.97 2.01 -7.11
CA LEU A 100 7.05 3.00 -6.56
C LEU A 100 7.32 4.34 -7.22
N LYS A 101 6.35 4.92 -7.90
CA LYS A 101 6.52 6.19 -8.61
C LYS A 101 5.86 7.34 -7.85
N CYS A 102 6.62 8.38 -7.55
CA CYS A 102 6.08 9.62 -6.99
C CYS A 102 5.13 10.27 -8.00
N PRO A 103 3.88 10.62 -7.60
CA PRO A 103 2.92 11.16 -8.54
C PRO A 103 3.22 12.62 -8.94
N ASP A 104 3.96 13.38 -8.11
CA ASP A 104 4.31 14.78 -8.40
C ASP A 104 5.65 14.92 -9.13
N SER A 105 6.74 14.35 -8.59
CA SER A 105 8.08 14.46 -9.19
C SER A 105 8.36 13.42 -10.28
N GLY A 106 7.58 12.34 -10.35
CA GLY A 106 7.84 11.22 -11.25
C GLY A 106 9.01 10.34 -10.85
N ARG A 107 9.69 10.62 -9.72
CA ARG A 107 10.81 9.81 -9.20
C ARG A 107 10.35 8.38 -8.90
N GLU A 108 11.15 7.42 -9.32
CA GLU A 108 10.87 5.99 -9.14
C GLU A 108 11.75 5.41 -8.03
N PHE A 109 11.15 4.72 -7.07
CA PHE A 109 11.83 4.03 -5.98
C PHE A 109 11.74 2.52 -6.22
N PRO A 110 12.86 1.83 -6.51
CA PRO A 110 12.81 0.42 -6.84
C PRO A 110 12.44 -0.43 -5.63
N ILE A 111 11.66 -1.48 -5.86
CA ILE A 111 11.38 -2.56 -4.92
C ILE A 111 12.17 -3.77 -5.40
N THR A 112 13.06 -4.28 -4.55
CA THR A 112 13.86 -5.49 -4.85
C THR A 112 13.78 -6.45 -3.69
N LYS A 113 13.49 -7.73 -3.97
CA LYS A 113 13.30 -8.79 -2.96
C LYS A 113 12.30 -8.38 -1.87
N GLY A 114 11.26 -7.64 -2.27
CA GLY A 114 10.22 -7.14 -1.41
C GLY A 114 10.60 -5.97 -0.51
N ILE A 115 11.75 -5.34 -0.72
CA ILE A 115 12.23 -4.19 0.04
C ILE A 115 12.20 -2.93 -0.85
N PRO A 116 11.42 -1.90 -0.51
CA PRO A 116 11.43 -0.63 -1.22
C PRO A 116 12.69 0.18 -0.85
N ASN A 117 13.39 0.71 -1.85
CA ASN A 117 14.54 1.60 -1.65
C ASN A 117 14.12 3.06 -1.82
N MET A 118 14.00 3.76 -0.67
CA MET A 118 13.57 5.17 -0.61
C MET A 118 14.76 6.15 -0.51
N LEU A 119 15.99 5.72 -0.80
CA LEU A 119 17.17 6.59 -0.73
C LEU A 119 17.11 7.67 -1.82
N LEU A 120 17.46 8.89 -1.42
CA LEU A 120 17.58 10.06 -2.28
C LEU A 120 19.06 10.41 -2.45
N SER A 121 19.43 10.95 -3.61
CA SER A 121 20.74 11.59 -3.79
C SER A 121 20.78 12.95 -3.07
N GLU A 122 21.98 13.49 -2.84
CA GLU A 122 22.16 14.80 -2.18
C GLU A 122 21.43 15.93 -2.93
N GLU A 123 21.30 15.85 -4.25
CA GLU A 123 20.58 16.84 -5.06
C GLU A 123 19.05 16.76 -4.89
N GLU A 124 18.54 15.57 -4.56
CA GLU A 124 17.11 15.27 -4.41
C GLU A 124 16.59 15.46 -2.97
N THR A 125 17.49 15.72 -2.01
CA THR A 125 17.18 15.88 -0.59
C THR A 125 16.77 17.31 -0.23
#